data_AF-A0A8X6RRM6-F1
#
_entry.id   AF-A0A8X6RRM6-F1
#
_cell.length_a   1.000
_cell.length_b   1.000
_cell.length_c   1.000
_cell.angle_alpha   90.00
_cell.angle_beta   90.00
_cell.angle_gamma   90.00
#
_symmetry.space_group_name_H-M   'P 1'
#
loop_
_entity.id
_entity.type
_entity.pdbx_description
1 polymer ?
#
loop_
_entity_poly.entity_id
_entity_poly.type
_entity_poly.pdbx_seq_one_letter_code
_entity_poly.pdbx_strand_id
1 'polypeptide(L)'
;MQTYKLDPCWYFTTPALSWDAMLLHTKVAIELFTDYDMLLFIEKGVRGGISQCCNRYAIANNRYMSNFNPDDEIKYLMYLDANNLYGYAMSKYLPLKDFVWSDNNLTEQDILNLSDESDVGYILEVDLEYPSDLHDKHSDFPLAPENKPPPNCKEPRLLTTLEPKTKYVLHYSNLKLYLKLGLVLKKIDRVLKFFQSPWLKNYIDYNTKLRTKSVNDFQKDYYKLMNNSIFGKTMENVRRRVDIRLCSTEEQARKLIAKSNFNRRTIFSENLMAVHLKKTQIKFFKPIQEKTIQLAPSTRKPKPLQEKNNSTQQEKKQLDSAPGTKQLDSTGGNNSTRHQERNNSTQYEKQLNSAAE
;
A
#
# COMPACT_ATOMS: atom_id res chain seq x y z
N MET A 1 26.13 -4.99 9.66
CA MET A 1 27.31 -4.09 9.71
C MET A 1 28.04 -3.94 8.37
N GLN A 2 28.39 -4.98 7.62
CA GLN A 2 29.22 -4.84 6.40
C GLN A 2 28.56 -4.02 5.27
N THR A 3 27.28 -4.28 4.96
CA THR A 3 26.58 -3.63 3.83
C THR A 3 26.14 -2.21 4.15
N TYR A 4 25.29 -2.05 5.18
CA TYR A 4 24.67 -0.76 5.51
C TYR A 4 25.31 -0.02 6.68
N LYS A 5 26.36 -0.57 7.30
CA LYS A 5 27.05 0.01 8.49
C LYS A 5 26.14 0.22 9.71
N LEU A 6 24.99 -0.44 9.74
CA LEU A 6 24.07 -0.49 10.87
C LEU A 6 24.09 -1.88 11.50
N ASP A 7 23.86 -1.90 12.81
CA ASP A 7 23.68 -3.12 13.59
C ASP A 7 22.18 -3.47 13.66
N PRO A 8 21.74 -4.59 13.04
CA PRO A 8 20.33 -4.97 13.01
C PRO A 8 19.75 -5.26 14.40
N CYS A 9 20.56 -5.56 15.41
CA CYS A 9 20.08 -5.83 16.78
C CYS A 9 19.42 -4.62 17.45
N TRP A 10 19.65 -3.40 16.93
CA TRP A 10 19.01 -2.18 17.42
C TRP A 10 17.63 -1.92 16.82
N TYR A 11 17.14 -2.79 15.94
CA TYR A 11 15.90 -2.58 15.20
C TYR A 11 14.91 -3.69 15.47
N PHE A 12 13.70 -3.31 15.89
CA PHE A 12 12.59 -4.25 16.06
C PHE A 12 12.10 -4.84 14.72
N THR A 13 12.33 -4.15 13.61
CA THR A 13 11.79 -4.54 12.30
C THR A 13 12.75 -4.17 11.16
N THR A 14 12.78 -4.98 10.10
CA THR A 14 13.55 -4.69 8.89
C THR A 14 13.18 -3.36 8.22
N PRO A 15 11.91 -2.93 8.16
CA PRO A 15 11.57 -1.61 7.63
C PRO A 15 12.17 -0.44 8.40
N ALA A 16 12.33 -0.56 9.72
CA ALA A 16 13.01 0.48 10.50
C ALA A 16 14.52 0.54 10.15
N LEU A 17 15.17 -0.62 10.07
CA LEU A 17 16.56 -0.73 9.62
C LEU A 17 16.76 -0.17 8.20
N SER A 18 15.84 -0.49 7.29
CA SER A 18 15.84 -0.04 5.89
C SER A 18 15.74 1.48 5.79
N TRP A 19 14.85 2.08 6.57
CA TRP A 19 14.69 3.54 6.63
C TRP A 19 15.98 4.25 7.04
N ASP A 20 16.60 3.81 8.13
CA ASP A 20 17.84 4.43 8.63
C ASP A 20 19.03 4.13 7.72
N ALA A 21 19.08 2.94 7.12
CA ALA A 21 20.08 2.61 6.09
C ALA A 21 19.97 3.53 4.87
N MET A 22 18.75 3.84 4.44
CA MET A 22 18.48 4.77 3.35
C MET A 22 18.94 6.19 3.69
N LEU A 23 18.61 6.69 4.89
CA LEU A 23 19.04 8.01 5.35
C LEU A 23 20.57 8.10 5.46
N LEU A 24 21.22 7.08 6.02
CA LEU A 24 22.68 7.02 6.14
C LEU A 24 23.38 6.98 4.77
N HIS A 25 22.80 6.24 3.82
CA HIS A 25 23.37 6.07 2.48
C HIS A 25 23.22 7.34 1.63
N THR A 26 22.04 7.95 1.64
CA THR A 26 21.71 9.12 0.81
C THR A 26 22.13 10.43 1.45
N LYS A 27 22.23 10.49 2.79
CA LYS A 27 22.44 11.70 3.58
C LYS A 27 21.41 12.80 3.28
N VAL A 28 20.23 12.40 2.82
CA VAL A 28 19.16 13.32 2.45
C VAL A 28 18.57 13.98 3.70
N ALA A 29 18.27 15.27 3.59
CA ALA A 29 17.48 16.00 4.57
C ALA A 29 16.07 16.23 4.01
N ILE A 30 15.11 15.43 4.48
CA ILE A 30 13.71 15.53 4.04
C ILE A 30 13.00 16.52 4.95
N GLU A 31 12.46 17.59 4.38
CA GLU A 31 11.66 18.56 5.14
C GLU A 31 10.35 17.90 5.59
N LEU A 32 9.85 18.27 6.76
CA LEU A 32 8.55 17.82 7.26
C LEU A 32 7.53 18.94 7.13
N PHE A 33 6.27 18.59 6.85
CA PHE A 33 5.20 19.59 6.88
C PHE A 33 5.05 20.19 8.28
N THR A 34 5.04 21.52 8.32
CA THR A 34 4.70 22.32 9.50
C THR A 34 3.25 22.79 9.46
N ASP A 35 2.68 22.90 8.26
CA ASP A 35 1.27 23.23 8.01
C ASP A 35 0.40 21.96 8.03
N TYR A 36 -0.63 21.96 8.87
CA TYR A 36 -1.60 20.88 8.99
C TYR A 36 -2.47 20.72 7.73
N ASP A 37 -2.76 21.81 7.03
CA ASP A 37 -3.59 21.77 5.83
C ASP A 37 -2.84 21.12 4.66
N MET A 38 -1.52 21.34 4.54
CA MET A 38 -0.68 20.60 3.59
C MET A 38 -0.68 19.11 3.89
N LEU A 39 -0.67 18.72 5.17
CA LEU A 39 -0.73 17.33 5.57
C LEU A 39 -2.05 16.68 5.15
N LEU A 40 -3.19 17.33 5.43
CA LEU A 40 -4.51 16.85 5.01
C LEU A 40 -4.64 16.82 3.48
N PHE A 41 -4.06 17.80 2.80
CA PHE A 41 -4.04 17.87 1.34
C PHE A 41 -3.33 16.66 0.72
N ILE A 42 -2.14 16.32 1.21
CA ILE A 42 -1.40 15.15 0.76
C ILE A 42 -2.14 13.87 1.09
N GLU A 43 -2.70 13.74 2.31
CA GLU A 43 -3.49 12.56 2.70
C GLU A 43 -4.71 12.36 1.80
N LYS A 44 -5.36 13.43 1.36
CA LYS A 44 -6.47 13.39 0.40
C LYS A 44 -6.04 12.88 -0.98
N GLY A 45 -4.79 13.06 -1.37
CA GLY A 45 -4.23 12.58 -2.65
C GLY A 45 -3.75 11.12 -2.65
N VAL A 46 -3.68 10.47 -1.48
CA VAL A 46 -3.14 9.10 -1.38
C VAL A 46 -4.10 8.09 -2.00
N ARG A 47 -3.58 7.24 -2.87
CA ARG A 47 -4.32 6.13 -3.49
C ARG A 47 -3.55 4.82 -3.31
N GLY A 48 -4.29 3.72 -3.22
CA GLY A 48 -3.71 2.38 -3.21
C GLY A 48 -3.35 1.88 -4.61
N GLY A 49 -2.89 0.63 -4.68
CA GLY A 49 -2.77 -0.06 -5.97
C GLY A 49 -4.14 -0.30 -6.60
N ILE A 50 -4.24 -0.07 -7.91
CA ILE A 50 -5.46 -0.37 -8.67
C ILE A 50 -5.56 -1.89 -8.80
N SER A 51 -6.70 -2.44 -8.39
CA SER A 51 -7.08 -3.83 -8.64
C SER A 51 -8.46 -3.83 -9.27
N GLN A 52 -8.52 -4.17 -10.55
CA GLN A 52 -9.74 -4.13 -11.36
C GLN A 52 -9.97 -5.50 -11.99
N CYS A 53 -11.19 -6.02 -11.88
CA CYS A 53 -11.64 -7.16 -12.66
C CYS A 53 -12.46 -6.62 -13.84
N CYS A 54 -11.98 -6.86 -15.06
CA CYS A 54 -12.70 -6.48 -16.28
C CYS A 54 -13.65 -7.61 -16.68
N ASN A 55 -14.80 -7.27 -17.27
CA ASN A 55 -15.79 -8.26 -17.73
C ASN A 55 -15.39 -9.00 -19.02
N ARG A 56 -14.21 -8.71 -19.61
CA ARG A 56 -13.73 -9.42 -20.80
C ARG A 56 -13.30 -10.83 -20.43
N TYR A 57 -14.07 -11.80 -20.90
CA TYR A 57 -13.72 -13.21 -20.82
C TYR A 57 -12.92 -13.62 -22.06
N ALA A 58 -11.73 -14.17 -21.86
CA ALA A 58 -10.88 -14.68 -22.92
C ALA A 58 -10.43 -16.11 -22.59
N ILE A 59 -10.66 -17.04 -23.51
CA ILE A 59 -10.14 -18.40 -23.43
C ILE A 59 -8.97 -18.50 -24.41
N ALA A 60 -7.85 -19.04 -23.95
CA ALA A 60 -6.75 -19.41 -24.84
C ALA A 60 -7.20 -20.57 -25.76
N ASN A 61 -6.80 -20.52 -27.02
CA ASN A 61 -6.98 -21.62 -27.97
C ASN A 61 -5.68 -21.78 -28.75
N ASN A 62 -4.79 -22.65 -28.31
CA ASN A 62 -3.53 -22.87 -29.01
C ASN A 62 -3.08 -24.31 -28.88
N ARG A 63 -2.19 -24.73 -29.78
CA ARG A 63 -1.68 -26.11 -29.94
C ARG A 63 -1.09 -26.76 -28.68
N TYR A 64 -0.83 -26.00 -27.62
CA TYR A 64 -0.29 -26.51 -26.36
C TYR A 64 -1.39 -26.88 -25.35
N MET A 65 -2.66 -26.62 -25.66
CA MET A 65 -3.80 -26.91 -24.80
C MET A 65 -4.42 -28.26 -25.12
N SER A 66 -4.88 -28.98 -24.09
CA SER A 66 -5.55 -30.29 -24.25
C SER A 66 -6.89 -30.22 -24.96
N ASN A 67 -7.54 -29.06 -24.95
CA ASN A 67 -8.82 -28.77 -25.59
C ASN A 67 -8.67 -27.85 -26.83
N PHE A 68 -7.51 -27.87 -27.48
CA PHE A 68 -7.28 -27.09 -28.70
C PHE A 68 -8.27 -27.49 -29.80
N ASN A 69 -8.94 -26.49 -30.37
CA ASN A 69 -9.78 -26.67 -31.54
C ASN A 69 -9.12 -26.00 -32.77
N PRO A 70 -8.71 -26.77 -33.80
CA PRO A 70 -8.11 -26.21 -35.01
C PRO A 70 -9.09 -25.37 -35.84
N ASP A 71 -10.40 -25.53 -35.65
CA ASP A 71 -11.42 -24.77 -36.36
C ASP A 71 -11.64 -23.36 -35.76
N ASP A 72 -11.17 -23.15 -34.52
CA ASP A 72 -11.27 -21.87 -33.83
C ASP A 72 -9.99 -21.02 -34.02
N GLU A 73 -10.13 -19.70 -33.89
CA GLU A 73 -9.00 -18.76 -33.94
C GLU A 73 -7.92 -19.10 -32.89
N ILE A 74 -6.65 -19.07 -33.31
CA ILE A 74 -5.52 -19.31 -32.40
C ILE A 74 -5.35 -18.12 -31.44
N LYS A 75 -5.55 -18.37 -30.14
CA LYS A 75 -5.49 -17.39 -29.05
C LYS A 75 -4.45 -17.77 -28.01
N TYR A 76 -3.59 -16.81 -27.67
CA TYR A 76 -2.66 -16.89 -26.56
C TYR A 76 -3.03 -15.89 -25.48
N LEU A 77 -2.88 -16.27 -24.22
CA LEU A 77 -2.99 -15.36 -23.08
C LEU A 77 -1.58 -14.96 -22.63
N MET A 78 -1.40 -13.68 -22.36
CA MET A 78 -0.13 -13.12 -21.92
C MET A 78 -0.28 -12.54 -20.52
N TYR A 79 0.58 -12.98 -19.60
CA TYR A 79 0.69 -12.40 -18.27
C TYR A 79 1.91 -11.47 -18.23
N LEU A 80 1.69 -10.20 -17.92
CA LEU A 80 2.72 -9.18 -17.81
C LEU A 80 2.85 -8.73 -16.36
N ASP A 81 4.08 -8.80 -15.83
CA ASP A 81 4.39 -8.34 -14.47
C ASP A 81 5.52 -7.31 -14.51
N ALA A 82 5.32 -6.21 -13.79
CA ALA A 82 6.30 -5.15 -13.69
C ALA A 82 7.39 -5.49 -12.67
N ASN A 83 8.58 -5.81 -13.16
CA ASN A 83 9.75 -6.03 -12.31
C ASN A 83 10.08 -4.79 -11.47
N ASN A 84 9.96 -4.89 -10.15
CA ASN A 84 10.32 -3.85 -9.18
C ASN A 84 9.60 -2.51 -9.40
N LEU A 85 8.27 -2.56 -9.58
CA LEU A 85 7.42 -1.39 -9.81
C LEU A 85 7.65 -0.25 -8.78
N TYR A 86 7.65 -0.57 -7.49
CA TYR A 86 7.88 0.44 -6.44
C TYR A 86 9.29 1.04 -6.51
N GLY A 87 10.31 0.22 -6.72
CA GLY A 87 11.69 0.71 -6.88
C GLY A 87 11.82 1.64 -8.09
N TYR A 88 11.17 1.33 -9.22
CA TYR A 88 11.19 2.22 -10.39
C TYR A 88 10.63 3.60 -10.09
N ALA A 89 9.52 3.67 -9.37
CA ALA A 89 8.90 4.94 -9.04
C ALA A 89 9.60 5.70 -7.93
N MET A 90 10.12 5.02 -6.91
CA MET A 90 10.98 5.65 -5.91
C MET A 90 12.28 6.19 -6.53
N SER A 91 12.68 5.72 -7.71
CA SER A 91 13.82 6.28 -8.45
C SER A 91 13.48 7.53 -9.28
N LYS A 92 12.22 8.01 -9.26
CA LYS A 92 11.80 9.26 -9.91
C LYS A 92 12.13 10.48 -9.05
N TYR A 93 11.88 11.67 -9.58
CA TYR A 93 11.97 12.90 -8.81
C TYR A 93 10.81 12.92 -7.82
N LEU A 94 11.15 12.98 -6.52
CA LEU A 94 10.19 12.94 -5.43
C LEU A 94 10.27 14.27 -4.65
N PRO A 95 9.13 14.76 -4.12
CA PRO A 95 9.10 15.94 -3.26
C PRO A 95 10.09 15.82 -2.11
N LEU A 96 10.79 16.91 -1.81
CA LEU A 96 11.85 16.91 -0.81
C LEU A 96 11.73 18.04 0.22
N LYS A 97 11.52 19.28 -0.25
CA LYS A 97 11.56 20.49 0.59
C LYS A 97 10.92 21.71 -0.08
N ASP A 98 10.93 22.83 0.63
CA ASP A 98 10.44 24.14 0.18
C ASP A 98 8.95 24.10 -0.22
N PHE A 99 8.13 23.47 0.64
CA PHE A 99 6.70 23.30 0.40
C PHE A 99 5.96 24.61 0.60
N VAL A 100 5.35 25.13 -0.46
CA VAL A 100 4.61 26.40 -0.42
C VAL A 100 3.30 26.30 -1.19
N TRP A 101 2.25 26.88 -0.63
CA TRP A 101 1.03 27.16 -1.38
C TRP A 101 1.35 28.20 -2.46
N SER A 102 0.98 27.90 -3.70
CA SER A 102 1.19 28.74 -4.86
C SER A 102 -0.14 29.21 -5.43
N ASP A 103 -0.11 30.32 -6.17
CA ASP A 103 -1.26 30.76 -6.96
C ASP A 103 -1.71 29.65 -7.93
N ASN A 104 -3.01 29.60 -8.20
CA ASN A 104 -3.65 28.59 -9.04
C ASN A 104 -3.70 28.97 -10.53
N ASN A 105 -2.79 29.85 -10.97
CA ASN A 105 -2.76 30.40 -12.34
C ASN A 105 -2.08 29.48 -13.37
N LEU A 106 -1.78 28.23 -13.01
CA LEU A 106 -1.19 27.26 -13.94
C LEU A 106 -2.20 26.89 -15.02
N THR A 107 -1.76 26.89 -16.28
CA THR A 107 -2.59 26.44 -17.41
C THR A 107 -2.35 24.96 -17.71
N GLU A 108 -3.25 24.37 -18.49
CA GLU A 108 -3.05 23.01 -19.02
C GLU A 108 -1.73 22.89 -19.79
N GLN A 109 -1.38 23.92 -20.59
CA GLN A 109 -0.17 23.94 -21.38
C GLN A 109 1.09 23.99 -20.50
N ASP A 110 1.04 24.74 -19.39
CA ASP A 110 2.13 24.76 -18.41
C ASP A 110 2.36 23.34 -17.86
N ILE A 111 1.29 22.66 -17.44
CA ILE A 111 1.35 21.29 -16.89
C ILE A 111 1.92 20.30 -17.93
N LEU A 112 1.48 20.39 -19.19
CA LEU A 112 1.97 19.52 -20.26
C LEU A 112 3.44 19.75 -20.59
N ASN A 113 3.92 20.99 -20.46
CA ASN A 113 5.31 21.38 -20.74
C ASN A 113 6.27 21.11 -19.57
N LEU A 114 5.78 20.96 -18.35
CA LEU A 114 6.62 20.63 -17.19
C LEU A 114 7.36 19.30 -17.38
N SER A 115 8.67 19.32 -17.10
CA SER A 115 9.50 18.11 -17.08
C SER A 115 9.24 17.30 -15.81
N ASP A 116 9.18 15.97 -15.95
CA ASP A 116 9.13 15.04 -14.80
C ASP A 116 10.47 14.97 -14.03
N GLU A 117 11.51 15.60 -14.58
CA GLU A 117 12.87 15.68 -14.01
C GLU A 117 13.23 17.13 -13.64
N SER A 118 12.25 18.04 -13.58
CA SER A 118 12.48 19.39 -13.08
C SER A 118 12.74 19.37 -11.58
N ASP A 119 13.59 20.27 -11.10
CA ASP A 119 13.81 20.50 -9.68
C ASP A 119 12.56 21.06 -8.96
N VAL A 120 11.56 21.55 -9.71
CA VAL A 120 10.31 22.06 -9.17
C VAL A 120 9.17 21.14 -9.57
N GLY A 121 8.39 20.71 -8.58
CA GLY A 121 7.20 19.89 -8.77
C GLY A 121 5.94 20.53 -8.18
N TYR A 122 4.79 19.97 -8.57
CA TYR A 122 3.47 20.43 -8.12
C TYR A 122 2.56 19.26 -7.75
N ILE A 123 1.77 19.45 -6.70
CA ILE A 123 0.59 18.63 -6.39
C ILE A 123 -0.61 19.56 -6.45
N LEU A 124 -1.61 19.17 -7.24
CA LEU A 124 -2.73 20.04 -7.58
C LEU A 124 -4.04 19.43 -7.07
N GLU A 125 -4.96 20.29 -6.64
CA GLU A 125 -6.38 19.97 -6.53
C GLU A 125 -7.09 20.46 -7.79
N VAL A 126 -7.74 19.55 -8.51
CA VAL A 126 -8.34 19.87 -9.81
C VAL A 126 -9.72 19.25 -9.99
N ASP A 127 -10.51 19.86 -10.87
CA ASP A 127 -11.70 19.25 -11.44
C ASP A 127 -11.38 18.72 -12.84
N LEU A 128 -11.69 17.45 -13.09
CA LEU A 128 -11.47 16.77 -14.37
C LEU A 128 -12.80 16.29 -14.94
N GLU A 129 -13.07 16.61 -16.19
CA GLU A 129 -14.15 16.01 -16.95
C GLU A 129 -13.65 14.73 -17.64
N TYR A 130 -14.54 13.74 -17.69
CA TYR A 130 -14.34 12.49 -18.41
C TYR A 130 -15.23 12.50 -19.66
N PRO A 131 -14.68 12.75 -20.86
CA PRO A 131 -15.45 12.77 -22.08
C PRO A 131 -16.13 11.43 -22.39
N SER A 132 -17.39 11.47 -22.82
CA SER A 132 -18.19 10.26 -23.06
C SER A 132 -17.65 9.40 -24.20
N ASP A 133 -16.98 9.99 -25.18
CA ASP A 133 -16.29 9.30 -26.28
C ASP A 133 -15.11 8.43 -25.81
N LEU A 134 -14.58 8.66 -24.61
CA LEU A 134 -13.53 7.83 -24.02
C LEU A 134 -14.07 6.64 -23.21
N HIS A 135 -15.38 6.56 -22.98
CA HIS A 135 -15.96 5.55 -22.08
C HIS A 135 -15.71 4.12 -22.56
N ASP A 136 -15.93 3.85 -23.85
CA ASP A 136 -15.70 2.52 -24.43
C ASP A 136 -14.21 2.16 -24.44
N LYS A 137 -13.35 3.14 -24.74
CA LYS A 137 -11.89 2.94 -24.80
C LYS A 137 -11.30 2.68 -23.41
N HIS A 138 -11.82 3.35 -22.39
CA HIS A 138 -11.30 3.27 -21.02
C HIS A 138 -12.15 2.39 -20.10
N SER A 139 -13.12 1.63 -20.63
CA SER A 139 -14.03 0.79 -19.86
C SER A 139 -13.32 -0.17 -18.91
N ASP A 140 -12.19 -0.71 -19.37
CA ASP A 140 -11.41 -1.72 -18.65
C ASP A 140 -10.47 -1.11 -17.61
N PHE A 141 -10.01 0.11 -17.86
CA PHE A 141 -9.07 0.80 -16.99
C PHE A 141 -9.35 2.30 -16.91
N PRO A 142 -10.47 2.71 -16.27
CA PRO A 142 -10.78 4.11 -16.07
C PRO A 142 -9.67 4.83 -15.31
N LEU A 143 -9.41 6.07 -15.72
CA LEU A 143 -8.37 6.91 -15.14
C LEU A 143 -8.82 7.57 -13.83
N ALA A 144 -7.87 8.12 -13.07
CA ALA A 144 -8.10 8.87 -11.84
C ALA A 144 -8.99 8.15 -10.80
N PRO A 145 -8.52 7.01 -10.23
CA PRO A 145 -9.33 6.26 -9.27
C PRO A 145 -9.57 7.04 -7.96
N GLU A 146 -10.69 6.74 -7.32
CA GLU A 146 -11.18 7.44 -6.13
C GLU A 146 -11.51 6.46 -5.01
N ASN A 147 -11.21 6.84 -3.77
CA ASN A 147 -11.68 6.08 -2.61
C ASN A 147 -13.11 6.50 -2.28
N LYS A 148 -14.09 5.68 -2.68
CA LYS A 148 -15.50 5.91 -2.39
C LYS A 148 -16.23 4.60 -2.08
N PRO A 149 -17.30 4.61 -1.28
CA PRO A 149 -18.12 3.42 -1.05
C PRO A 149 -18.76 2.97 -2.37
N PRO A 150 -18.57 1.70 -2.80
CA PRO A 150 -19.28 1.20 -3.96
C PRO A 150 -20.79 1.02 -3.66
N PRO A 151 -21.63 0.87 -4.68
CA PRO A 151 -23.04 0.55 -4.49
C PRO A 151 -23.20 -0.64 -3.53
N ASN A 152 -24.07 -0.51 -2.55
CA ASN A 152 -24.36 -1.52 -1.52
C ASN A 152 -23.22 -1.83 -0.51
N CYS A 153 -22.16 -1.03 -0.45
CA CYS A 153 -21.11 -1.16 0.57
C CYS A 153 -20.88 0.18 1.28
N LYS A 154 -20.76 0.15 2.61
CA LYS A 154 -20.45 1.36 3.40
C LYS A 154 -18.96 1.65 3.49
N GLU A 155 -18.13 0.64 3.29
CA GLU A 155 -16.68 0.77 3.40
C GLU A 155 -16.09 1.35 2.10
N PRO A 156 -15.25 2.38 2.18
CA PRO A 156 -14.62 2.96 1.01
C PRO A 156 -13.69 1.95 0.35
N ARG A 157 -13.76 1.86 -0.98
CA ARG A 157 -12.82 1.11 -1.80
C ARG A 157 -12.25 2.01 -2.87
N LEU A 158 -11.08 1.65 -3.38
CA LEU A 158 -10.49 2.33 -4.52
C LEU A 158 -11.25 1.89 -5.78
N LEU A 159 -12.06 2.79 -6.34
CA LEU A 159 -12.87 2.54 -7.53
C LEU A 159 -12.28 3.28 -8.73
N THR A 160 -12.20 2.58 -9.86
CA THR A 160 -12.00 3.20 -11.16
C THR A 160 -13.39 3.50 -11.73
N THR A 161 -13.67 4.76 -12.06
CA THR A 161 -14.99 5.16 -12.58
C THR A 161 -14.81 6.17 -13.70
N LEU A 162 -15.70 6.11 -14.68
CA LEU A 162 -15.77 7.05 -15.81
C LEU A 162 -16.51 8.35 -15.44
N GLU A 163 -16.78 8.56 -14.15
CA GLU A 163 -17.41 9.78 -13.65
C GLU A 163 -16.43 10.97 -13.68
N PRO A 164 -16.91 12.22 -13.82
CA PRO A 164 -16.11 13.41 -13.57
C PRO A 164 -15.46 13.37 -12.19
N LYS A 165 -14.28 13.99 -12.06
CA LYS A 165 -13.53 14.08 -10.81
C LYS A 165 -13.62 15.49 -10.29
N THR A 166 -13.99 15.65 -9.02
CA THR A 166 -14.10 16.96 -8.38
C THR A 166 -13.15 17.08 -7.20
N LYS A 167 -12.43 18.19 -7.10
CA LYS A 167 -11.41 18.44 -6.06
C LYS A 167 -10.44 17.27 -5.92
N TYR A 168 -10.01 16.72 -7.04
CA TYR A 168 -9.13 15.57 -7.11
C TYR A 168 -7.69 16.00 -6.87
N VAL A 169 -7.02 15.38 -5.89
CA VAL A 169 -5.64 15.73 -5.53
C VAL A 169 -4.67 14.75 -6.18
N LEU A 170 -3.74 15.25 -6.98
CA LEU A 170 -2.75 14.43 -7.69
C LEU A 170 -1.44 15.16 -7.98
N HIS A 171 -0.38 14.37 -8.20
CA HIS A 171 0.90 14.87 -8.69
C HIS A 171 0.79 15.34 -10.16
N TYR A 172 1.51 16.40 -10.53
CA TYR A 172 1.45 16.97 -11.88
C TYR A 172 1.77 15.97 -12.99
N SER A 173 2.70 15.02 -12.78
CA SER A 173 3.01 13.97 -13.76
C SER A 173 1.82 13.06 -14.06
N ASN A 174 0.97 12.79 -13.07
CA ASN A 174 -0.24 11.99 -13.26
C ASN A 174 -1.32 12.81 -13.98
N LEU A 175 -1.47 14.09 -13.63
CA LEU A 175 -2.35 15.00 -14.36
C LEU A 175 -1.95 15.08 -15.83
N LYS A 176 -0.66 15.28 -16.10
CA LYS A 176 -0.08 15.28 -17.46
C LYS A 176 -0.41 13.99 -18.23
N LEU A 177 -0.34 12.82 -17.59
CA LEU A 177 -0.76 11.56 -18.21
C LEU A 177 -2.25 11.56 -18.53
N TYR A 178 -3.10 11.98 -17.61
CA TYR A 178 -4.55 11.99 -17.79
C TYR A 178 -4.99 12.92 -18.91
N LEU A 179 -4.40 14.11 -19.01
CA LEU A 179 -4.63 15.05 -20.10
C LEU A 179 -4.23 14.46 -21.45
N LYS A 180 -3.06 13.81 -21.52
CA LYS A 180 -2.60 13.11 -22.75
C LYS A 180 -3.51 11.94 -23.15
N LEU A 181 -4.18 11.33 -22.19
CA LEU A 181 -5.15 10.26 -22.43
C LEU A 181 -6.56 10.79 -22.71
N GLY A 182 -6.77 12.11 -22.69
CA GLY A 182 -7.98 12.78 -23.14
C GLY A 182 -8.91 13.29 -22.03
N LEU A 183 -8.54 13.20 -20.75
CA LEU A 183 -9.31 13.88 -19.70
C LEU A 183 -9.17 15.39 -19.88
N VAL A 184 -10.22 16.14 -19.56
CA VAL A 184 -10.27 17.59 -19.75
C VAL A 184 -10.14 18.29 -18.40
N LEU A 185 -9.16 19.18 -18.28
CA LEU A 185 -9.00 20.01 -17.08
C LEU A 185 -10.07 21.11 -17.06
N LYS A 186 -10.92 21.11 -16.03
CA LYS A 186 -11.95 22.16 -15.86
C LYS A 186 -11.48 23.30 -14.98
N LYS A 187 -10.79 22.97 -13.88
CA LYS A 187 -10.41 23.93 -12.86
C LYS A 187 -9.21 23.45 -12.06
N ILE A 188 -8.38 24.40 -11.62
CA ILE A 188 -7.38 24.19 -10.58
C ILE A 188 -7.81 24.98 -9.33
N ASP A 189 -8.05 24.28 -8.23
CA ASP A 189 -8.47 24.88 -6.96
C ASP A 189 -7.28 25.27 -6.08
N ARG A 190 -6.32 24.37 -5.92
CA ARG A 190 -5.15 24.55 -5.04
C ARG A 190 -3.89 23.99 -5.67
N VAL A 191 -2.78 24.66 -5.44
CA VAL A 191 -1.46 24.25 -5.96
C VAL A 191 -0.46 24.25 -4.82
N LEU A 192 0.10 23.08 -4.54
CA LEU A 192 1.26 22.93 -3.65
C LEU A 192 2.52 22.79 -4.51
N LYS A 193 3.40 23.77 -4.43
CA LYS A 193 4.71 23.80 -5.10
C LYS A 193 5.79 23.32 -4.15
N PHE A 194 6.79 22.61 -4.66
CA PHE A 194 7.91 22.10 -3.88
C PHE A 194 9.16 21.88 -4.73
N PHE A 195 10.30 21.78 -4.06
CA PHE A 195 11.52 21.24 -4.64
C PHE A 195 11.49 19.71 -4.62
N GLN A 196 11.91 19.08 -5.71
CA GLN A 196 11.97 17.62 -5.86
C GLN A 196 13.32 17.19 -6.45
N SER A 197 13.74 15.97 -6.14
CA SER A 197 14.95 15.38 -6.70
C SER A 197 14.88 13.85 -6.67
N PRO A 198 15.75 13.12 -7.40
CA PRO A 198 15.73 11.66 -7.40
C PRO A 198 16.54 11.10 -6.22
N TRP A 199 16.28 11.61 -5.01
CA TRP A 199 17.13 11.37 -3.83
C TRP A 199 17.12 9.92 -3.34
N LEU A 200 16.05 9.15 -3.61
CA LEU A 200 15.99 7.71 -3.32
C LEU A 200 16.71 6.84 -4.37
N LYS A 201 16.91 7.34 -5.58
CA LYS A 201 17.39 6.55 -6.72
C LYS A 201 18.70 5.82 -6.43
N ASN A 202 19.66 6.51 -5.81
CA ASN A 202 20.97 5.93 -5.49
C ASN A 202 20.86 4.73 -4.55
N TYR A 203 20.00 4.81 -3.54
CA TYR A 203 19.76 3.71 -2.59
C TYR A 203 19.05 2.53 -3.26
N ILE A 204 18.02 2.80 -4.08
CA ILE A 204 17.30 1.76 -4.82
C ILE A 204 18.24 1.02 -5.77
N ASP A 205 19.03 1.75 -6.56
CA ASP A 205 19.99 1.19 -7.50
C ASP A 205 21.08 0.37 -6.78
N TYR A 206 21.53 0.83 -5.61
CA TYR A 206 22.48 0.10 -4.78
C TYR A 206 21.93 -1.26 -4.35
N ASN A 207 20.72 -1.29 -3.78
CA ASN A 207 20.08 -2.54 -3.37
C ASN A 207 19.74 -3.45 -4.55
N THR A 208 19.33 -2.88 -5.69
CA THR A 208 19.10 -3.65 -6.92
C THR A 208 20.39 -4.32 -7.42
N LYS A 209 21.54 -3.63 -7.37
CA LYS A 209 22.84 -4.24 -7.71
C LYS A 209 23.20 -5.38 -6.75
N LEU A 210 22.97 -5.20 -5.45
CA LEU A 210 23.22 -6.25 -4.46
C LEU A 210 22.31 -7.46 -4.67
N ARG A 211 21.03 -7.22 -4.98
CA ARG A 211 20.07 -8.27 -5.33
C ARG A 211 20.51 -9.06 -6.56
N THR A 212 20.97 -8.40 -7.62
CA THR A 212 21.47 -9.08 -8.83
C THR A 212 22.72 -9.91 -8.57
N LYS A 213 23.59 -9.49 -7.65
CA LYS A 213 24.79 -10.23 -7.24
C LYS A 213 24.51 -11.37 -6.27
N SER A 214 23.31 -11.43 -5.69
CA SER A 214 22.96 -12.40 -4.67
C SER A 214 22.74 -13.78 -5.27
N VAL A 215 23.38 -14.80 -4.68
CA VAL A 215 23.28 -16.18 -5.15
C VAL A 215 22.07 -16.90 -4.56
N ASN A 216 21.77 -16.66 -3.28
CA ASN A 216 20.68 -17.34 -2.57
C ASN A 216 19.39 -16.50 -2.56
N ASP A 217 18.26 -17.19 -2.43
CA ASP A 217 16.94 -16.55 -2.50
C ASP A 217 16.66 -15.68 -1.27
N PHE A 218 17.19 -16.06 -0.11
CA PHE A 218 17.12 -15.24 1.11
C PHE A 218 17.69 -13.82 0.89
N GLN A 219 18.89 -13.70 0.33
CA GLN A 219 19.53 -12.41 0.07
C GLN A 219 18.77 -11.62 -1.00
N LYS A 220 18.28 -12.30 -2.04
CA LYS A 220 17.47 -11.64 -3.08
C LYS A 220 16.20 -11.04 -2.48
N ASP A 221 15.52 -11.78 -1.61
CA ASP A 221 14.31 -11.33 -0.92
C ASP A 221 14.60 -10.27 0.12
N TYR A 222 15.72 -10.36 0.83
CA TYR A 222 16.18 -9.34 1.75
C TYR A 222 16.38 -8.00 1.05
N TYR A 223 17.15 -7.94 -0.04
CA TYR A 223 17.37 -6.67 -0.76
C TYR A 223 16.10 -6.15 -1.45
N LYS A 224 15.19 -7.05 -1.88
CA LYS A 224 13.86 -6.66 -2.36
C LYS A 224 13.04 -6.01 -1.23
N LEU A 225 13.06 -6.61 -0.05
CA LEU A 225 12.37 -6.09 1.14
C LEU A 225 12.96 -4.74 1.57
N MET A 226 14.28 -4.57 1.53
CA MET A 226 14.94 -3.29 1.85
C MET A 226 14.51 -2.15 0.92
N ASN A 227 14.16 -2.43 -0.35
CA ASN A 227 13.58 -1.42 -1.23
C ASN A 227 12.09 -1.18 -0.92
N ASN A 228 11.29 -2.24 -0.90
CA ASN A 228 9.83 -2.13 -0.70
C ASN A 228 9.45 -1.53 0.66
N SER A 229 10.30 -1.73 1.67
CA SER A 229 10.08 -1.21 3.02
C SER A 229 10.10 0.31 3.12
N ILE A 230 10.86 0.99 2.24
CA ILE A 230 10.93 2.46 2.23
C ILE A 230 9.55 3.05 1.94
N PHE A 231 8.89 2.57 0.88
CA PHE A 231 7.53 2.97 0.55
C PHE A 231 6.56 2.69 1.71
N GLY A 232 6.61 1.49 2.29
CA GLY A 232 5.77 1.15 3.45
C GLY A 232 6.00 2.08 4.65
N LYS A 233 7.24 2.54 4.86
CA LYS A 233 7.58 3.48 5.91
C LYS A 233 7.12 4.91 5.64
N THR A 234 7.17 5.38 4.39
CA THR A 234 6.59 6.69 4.04
C THR A 234 5.07 6.67 4.11
N MET A 235 4.43 5.51 3.89
CA MET A 235 2.98 5.33 4.04
C MET A 235 2.50 5.23 5.51
N GLU A 236 3.38 5.16 6.50
CA GLU A 236 3.02 4.87 7.89
C GLU A 236 1.99 5.88 8.46
N ASN A 237 0.91 5.37 9.05
CA ASN A 237 -0.13 6.20 9.67
C ASN A 237 0.12 6.34 11.18
N VAL A 238 0.68 7.49 11.58
CA VAL A 238 0.98 7.78 12.98
C VAL A 238 -0.26 7.89 13.88
N ARG A 239 -1.45 8.19 13.32
CA ARG A 239 -2.71 8.29 14.09
C ARG A 239 -3.19 6.93 14.61
N ARG A 240 -2.77 5.82 13.96
CA ARG A 240 -3.12 4.45 14.37
C ARG A 240 -2.19 3.87 15.43
N ARG A 241 -1.13 4.58 15.82
CA ARG A 241 -0.21 4.10 16.86
C ARG A 241 -0.90 4.10 18.21
N VAL A 242 -0.62 3.05 18.98
CA VAL A 242 -1.14 2.84 20.34
C VAL A 242 0.02 2.73 21.30
N ASP A 243 -0.17 3.22 22.52
CA ASP A 243 0.75 2.94 23.62
C ASP A 243 0.32 1.63 24.28
N ILE A 244 1.21 0.65 24.29
CA ILE A 244 0.99 -0.61 24.98
C ILE A 244 1.78 -0.59 26.27
N ARG A 245 1.11 -0.82 27.38
CA ARG A 245 1.71 -0.98 28.71
C ARG A 245 1.44 -2.39 29.20
N LEU A 246 2.49 -3.12 29.54
CA LEU A 246 2.37 -4.41 30.22
C LEU A 246 2.17 -4.14 31.72
N CYS A 247 1.26 -4.88 32.32
CA CYS A 247 0.97 -4.84 33.75
C CYS A 247 0.90 -6.27 34.29
N SER A 248 1.44 -6.45 35.49
CA SER A 248 1.47 -7.74 36.18
C SER A 248 0.76 -7.71 37.54
N THR A 249 0.22 -6.56 37.93
CA THR A 249 -0.54 -6.39 39.17
C THR A 249 -1.87 -5.71 38.91
N GLU A 250 -2.85 -6.00 39.76
CA GLU A 250 -4.19 -5.42 39.66
C GLU A 250 -4.17 -3.89 39.80
N GLU A 251 -3.36 -3.35 40.73
CA GLU A 251 -3.23 -1.90 40.94
C GLU A 251 -2.75 -1.17 39.68
N GLN A 252 -1.75 -1.74 38.98
CA GLN A 252 -1.26 -1.19 37.72
C GLN A 252 -2.35 -1.22 36.65
N ALA A 253 -3.08 -2.33 36.55
CA ALA A 253 -4.17 -2.48 35.59
C ALA A 253 -5.29 -1.47 35.85
N ARG A 254 -5.78 -1.35 37.10
CA ARG A 254 -6.81 -0.36 37.50
C ARG A 254 -6.39 1.06 37.15
N LYS A 255 -5.15 1.46 37.49
CA LYS A 255 -4.62 2.79 37.18
C LYS A 255 -4.57 3.09 35.68
N LEU A 256 -4.27 2.10 34.85
CA LEU A 256 -4.19 2.25 33.39
C LEU A 256 -5.57 2.24 32.72
N ILE A 257 -6.51 1.43 33.22
CA ILE A 257 -7.89 1.37 32.74
C ILE A 257 -8.65 2.65 33.07
N ALA A 258 -8.39 3.26 34.22
CA ALA A 258 -9.01 4.52 34.64
C ALA A 258 -8.59 5.73 33.79
N LYS A 259 -7.60 5.60 32.89
CA LYS A 259 -7.20 6.71 32.03
C LYS A 259 -8.23 6.97 30.93
N SER A 260 -8.51 8.24 30.67
CA SER A 260 -9.44 8.67 29.61
C SER A 260 -9.05 8.23 28.20
N ASN A 261 -7.76 7.93 27.97
CA ASN A 261 -7.26 7.43 26.70
C ASN A 261 -7.18 5.89 26.63
N PHE A 262 -7.79 5.17 27.58
CA PHE A 262 -7.93 3.73 27.52
C PHE A 262 -8.71 3.32 26.25
N ASN A 263 -8.22 2.26 25.58
CA ASN A 263 -8.88 1.70 24.41
C ASN A 263 -9.38 0.29 24.68
N ARG A 264 -8.46 -0.62 25.04
CA ARG A 264 -8.77 -2.02 25.31
C ARG A 264 -7.67 -2.68 26.13
N ARG A 265 -7.95 -3.90 26.62
CA ARG A 265 -6.97 -4.77 27.28
C ARG A 265 -6.86 -6.12 26.57
N THR A 266 -5.69 -6.73 26.67
CA THR A 266 -5.41 -8.11 26.24
C THR A 266 -4.79 -8.84 27.41
N ILE A 267 -5.41 -9.93 27.86
CA ILE A 267 -4.92 -10.75 28.96
C ILE A 267 -4.11 -11.88 28.36
N PHE A 268 -2.86 -12.03 28.78
CA PHE A 268 -1.98 -13.12 28.34
C PHE A 268 -1.95 -14.25 29.37
N SER A 269 -1.97 -13.92 30.65
CA SER A 269 -2.05 -14.86 31.77
C SER A 269 -2.65 -14.17 33.00
N GLU A 270 -2.83 -14.92 34.09
CA GLU A 270 -3.33 -14.41 35.37
C GLU A 270 -2.51 -13.21 35.88
N ASN A 271 -1.20 -13.22 35.65
CA ASN A 271 -0.26 -12.19 36.12
C ASN A 271 0.30 -11.33 34.98
N LEU A 272 -0.28 -11.34 33.78
CA LEU A 272 0.21 -10.54 32.66
C LEU A 272 -0.92 -10.06 31.75
N MET A 273 -1.06 -8.74 31.65
CA MET A 273 -2.01 -8.07 30.78
C MET A 273 -1.35 -6.92 30.02
N ALA A 274 -1.69 -6.75 28.74
CA ALA A 274 -1.40 -5.55 27.96
C ALA A 274 -2.59 -4.60 27.98
N VAL A 275 -2.36 -3.36 28.39
CA VAL A 275 -3.32 -2.26 28.25
C VAL A 275 -2.95 -1.40 27.06
N HIS A 276 -3.90 -1.24 26.13
CA HIS A 276 -3.76 -0.44 24.91
C HIS A 276 -4.36 0.94 25.17
N LEU A 277 -3.54 1.98 25.07
CA LEU A 277 -3.93 3.37 25.24
C LEU A 277 -3.84 4.11 23.89
N LYS A 278 -4.83 4.94 23.58
CA LYS A 278 -4.78 5.88 22.46
C LYS A 278 -3.79 7.01 22.78
N LYS A 279 -3.18 7.59 21.74
CA LYS A 279 -2.36 8.80 21.89
C LYS A 279 -3.26 10.01 22.11
N THR A 280 -3.02 10.77 23.16
CA THR A 280 -3.70 12.05 23.42
C THR A 280 -3.14 13.19 22.57
N GLN A 281 -1.87 13.10 22.20
CA GLN A 281 -1.20 14.02 21.29
C GLN A 281 -0.52 13.22 20.19
N ILE A 282 -0.73 13.65 18.95
CA ILE A 282 -0.14 13.03 17.77
C ILE A 282 0.90 14.00 17.22
N LYS A 283 2.16 13.58 17.23
CA LYS A 283 3.26 14.31 16.59
C LYS A 283 3.51 13.70 15.21
N PHE A 284 3.44 14.53 14.17
CA PHE A 284 3.81 14.13 12.81
C PHE A 284 5.30 14.35 12.62
N PHE A 285 6.08 13.28 12.74
CA PHE A 285 7.55 13.30 12.60
C PHE A 285 8.04 12.35 11.50
N LYS A 286 7.14 11.99 10.58
CA LYS A 286 7.43 11.10 9.47
C LYS A 286 7.15 11.83 8.15
N PRO A 287 8.04 11.71 7.15
CA PRO A 287 7.80 12.30 5.85
C PRO A 287 6.68 11.52 5.15
N ILE A 288 5.67 12.27 4.68
CA ILE A 288 4.48 11.72 4.00
C ILE A 288 4.36 12.27 2.56
N GLN A 289 5.36 13.00 2.08
CA GLN A 289 5.25 13.77 0.85
C GLN A 289 5.23 12.90 -0.41
N GLU A 290 5.80 11.69 -0.32
CA GLU A 290 5.79 10.71 -1.40
C GLU A 290 4.42 10.05 -1.63
N LYS A 291 3.45 10.23 -0.71
CA LYS A 291 2.19 9.46 -0.74
C LYS A 291 1.27 9.78 -1.92
N THR A 292 1.44 10.94 -2.57
CA THR A 292 0.59 11.39 -3.68
C THR A 292 1.10 10.92 -5.05
N ILE A 293 2.27 10.28 -5.10
CA ILE A 293 2.83 9.79 -6.36
C ILE A 293 2.19 8.46 -6.70
N GLN A 294 1.10 8.54 -7.47
CA GLN A 294 0.51 7.36 -8.08
C GLN A 294 1.47 6.81 -9.13
N LEU A 295 1.69 5.50 -9.08
CA LEU A 295 2.53 4.75 -10.00
C LEU A 295 1.85 4.66 -11.36
N ALA A 296 2.07 5.64 -12.23
CA ALA A 296 1.75 5.47 -13.64
C ALA A 296 2.76 4.49 -14.27
N PRO A 297 2.32 3.41 -14.95
CA PRO A 297 3.22 2.62 -15.78
C PRO A 297 3.71 3.51 -16.94
N SER A 298 5.02 3.76 -17.04
CA SER A 298 5.57 4.47 -18.20
C SER A 298 5.59 3.57 -19.42
N THR A 299 5.14 4.09 -20.55
CA THR A 299 5.34 3.52 -21.88
C THR A 299 6.84 3.40 -22.20
N ARG A 300 7.45 2.21 -22.02
CA ARG A 300 8.70 1.88 -22.71
C ARG A 300 8.36 1.23 -24.05
N LYS A 301 8.96 1.71 -25.13
CA LYS A 301 9.01 0.95 -26.40
C LYS A 301 9.61 -0.44 -26.12
N PRO A 302 9.00 -1.53 -26.60
CA PRO A 302 9.56 -2.86 -26.41
C PRO A 302 10.95 -2.94 -27.03
N LYS A 303 11.94 -3.41 -26.26
CA LYS A 303 13.20 -3.87 -26.84
C LYS A 303 12.95 -5.22 -27.53
N PRO A 304 13.60 -5.51 -28.67
CA PRO A 304 13.50 -6.83 -29.27
C PRO A 304 14.02 -7.89 -28.28
N LEU A 305 13.26 -8.98 -28.16
CA LEU A 305 13.55 -10.13 -27.30
C LEU A 305 14.85 -10.81 -27.75
N GLN A 306 15.78 -11.00 -26.82
CA GLN A 306 16.75 -12.08 -26.90
C GLN A 306 16.13 -13.29 -26.20
N GLU A 307 15.87 -14.34 -26.97
CA GLU A 307 15.43 -15.63 -26.45
C GLU A 307 16.48 -16.18 -25.47
N LYS A 308 16.10 -16.29 -24.20
CA LYS A 308 16.82 -17.14 -23.25
C LYS A 308 15.93 -18.33 -22.93
N ASN A 309 16.31 -19.48 -23.47
CA ASN A 309 15.77 -20.78 -23.12
C ASN A 309 16.00 -21.05 -21.63
N ASN A 310 14.93 -21.01 -20.82
CA ASN A 310 14.92 -21.58 -19.49
C ASN A 310 13.75 -22.57 -19.40
N SER A 311 14.10 -23.86 -19.38
CA SER A 311 13.26 -24.99 -19.01
C SER A 311 12.68 -24.76 -17.60
N THR A 312 11.36 -24.69 -17.49
CA THR A 312 10.67 -24.54 -16.21
C THR A 312 10.22 -25.92 -15.72
N GLN A 313 10.78 -26.38 -14.59
CA GLN A 313 10.18 -27.42 -13.77
C GLN A 313 8.85 -26.89 -13.22
N GLN A 314 7.75 -27.54 -13.60
CA GLN A 314 6.44 -27.35 -12.98
C GLN A 314 6.38 -28.19 -11.70
N GLU A 315 6.35 -27.56 -10.53
CA GLU A 315 5.91 -28.22 -9.31
C GLU A 315 4.38 -28.41 -9.36
N LYS A 316 3.97 -29.64 -9.67
CA LYS A 316 2.59 -30.11 -9.44
C LYS A 316 2.38 -30.28 -7.94
N LYS A 317 1.48 -29.50 -7.33
CA LYS A 317 0.81 -29.94 -6.10
C LYS A 317 -0.30 -30.92 -6.51
N GLN A 318 0.02 -32.21 -6.42
CA GLN A 318 -0.95 -33.30 -6.49
C GLN A 318 -1.88 -33.24 -5.26
N LEU A 319 -3.19 -33.18 -5.52
CA LEU A 319 -4.19 -33.69 -4.58
C LEU A 319 -4.24 -35.21 -4.81
N ASP A 320 -3.65 -35.98 -3.91
CA ASP A 320 -3.84 -37.42 -3.88
C ASP A 320 -5.01 -37.76 -2.96
N SER A 321 -6.11 -38.18 -3.59
CA SER A 321 -7.14 -39.03 -3.00
C SER A 321 -6.69 -40.48 -3.06
N ALA A 322 -6.75 -41.21 -1.95
CA ALA A 322 -6.68 -42.67 -1.94
C ALA A 322 -7.91 -43.27 -1.20
N PRO A 323 -8.56 -44.32 -1.74
CA PRO A 323 -9.75 -44.95 -1.18
C PRO A 323 -9.40 -46.19 -0.32
N GLY A 324 -10.27 -46.55 0.64
CA GLY A 324 -10.15 -47.84 1.35
C GLY A 324 -10.88 -47.93 2.69
N THR A 325 -12.16 -48.28 2.62
CA THR A 325 -13.10 -48.79 3.64
C THR A 325 -12.53 -49.45 4.92
N LYS A 326 -13.10 -49.06 6.07
CA LYS A 326 -13.68 -49.98 7.09
C LYS A 326 -14.94 -49.36 7.71
N GLN A 327 -16.04 -50.08 7.61
CA GLN A 327 -17.31 -49.86 8.32
C GLN A 327 -17.10 -49.98 9.83
N LEU A 328 -17.89 -49.23 10.63
CA LEU A 328 -18.64 -49.72 11.79
C LEU A 328 -19.47 -48.59 12.43
N ASP A 329 -20.78 -48.80 12.39
CA ASP A 329 -21.83 -48.43 13.35
C ASP A 329 -22.02 -46.96 13.80
N SER A 330 -23.08 -46.36 13.26
CA SER A 330 -23.79 -45.23 13.85
C SER A 330 -24.91 -45.72 14.77
N THR A 331 -24.66 -45.76 16.07
CA THR A 331 -25.70 -45.68 17.11
C THR A 331 -25.49 -44.40 17.93
N GLY A 332 -26.59 -43.75 18.29
CA GLY A 332 -26.63 -42.35 18.72
C GLY A 332 -25.95 -42.02 20.05
N GLY A 333 -25.76 -40.72 20.31
CA GLY A 333 -25.32 -40.24 21.61
C GLY A 333 -24.89 -38.77 21.67
N ASN A 334 -25.82 -37.91 22.11
CA ASN A 334 -25.64 -36.74 22.97
C ASN A 334 -24.75 -35.55 22.55
N ASN A 335 -25.46 -34.49 22.14
CA ASN A 335 -25.17 -33.10 22.48
C ASN A 335 -25.22 -32.89 24.01
N SER A 336 -24.08 -32.96 24.70
CA SER A 336 -23.94 -32.36 26.04
C SER A 336 -22.47 -32.12 26.41
N THR A 337 -21.88 -31.03 25.91
CA THR A 337 -20.60 -30.53 26.50
C THR A 337 -20.30 -29.06 26.22
N ARG A 338 -21.24 -28.27 25.68
CA ARG A 338 -21.05 -26.83 25.42
C ARG A 338 -21.75 -25.89 26.41
N HIS A 339 -22.31 -26.43 27.49
CA HIS A 339 -23.10 -25.66 28.47
C HIS A 339 -22.56 -25.63 29.91
N GLN A 340 -21.35 -26.13 30.17
CA GLN A 340 -20.79 -26.18 31.54
C GLN A 340 -19.64 -25.22 31.86
N GLU A 341 -19.12 -24.44 30.90
CA GLU A 341 -18.06 -23.45 31.18
C GLU A 341 -18.57 -22.00 31.31
N ARG A 342 -19.89 -21.80 31.45
CA ARG A 342 -20.51 -20.46 31.62
C ARG A 342 -20.93 -20.11 33.05
N ASN A 343 -20.70 -20.97 34.04
CA ASN A 343 -21.25 -20.79 35.39
C ASN A 343 -20.25 -20.51 36.52
N ASN A 344 -18.95 -20.31 36.24
CA ASN A 344 -17.96 -20.01 37.30
C ASN A 344 -17.37 -18.59 37.28
N SER A 345 -17.90 -17.66 36.48
CA SER A 345 -17.42 -16.26 36.45
C SER A 345 -18.30 -15.25 37.21
N THR A 346 -19.40 -15.68 37.84
CA THR A 346 -20.47 -14.78 38.30
C THR A 346 -20.37 -14.31 39.75
N GLN A 347 -19.24 -14.53 40.45
CA GLN A 347 -19.01 -13.95 41.78
C GLN A 347 -18.01 -12.79 41.82
N TYR A 348 -17.18 -12.60 40.79
CA TYR A 348 -16.22 -11.48 40.73
C TYR A 348 -16.73 -10.26 39.94
N GLU A 349 -17.79 -10.40 39.13
CA GLU A 349 -18.40 -9.27 38.40
C GLU A 349 -19.24 -8.33 39.28
N LYS A 350 -19.59 -8.74 40.51
CA LYS A 350 -20.40 -7.91 41.42
C LYS A 350 -19.61 -6.97 42.34
N GLN A 351 -18.28 -7.10 42.43
CA GLN A 351 -17.44 -6.24 43.30
C GLN A 351 -16.62 -5.18 42.56
N LEU A 352 -16.57 -5.20 41.22
CA LEU A 352 -15.86 -4.17 40.42
C LEU A 352 -16.77 -3.12 39.79
N ASN A 353 -18.09 -3.36 39.75
CA ASN A 353 -19.08 -2.40 39.25
C ASN A 353 -19.52 -1.34 40.29
N SER A 354 -18.99 -1.36 41.51
CA SER A 354 -19.26 -0.33 42.53
C SER A 354 -18.22 0.80 42.58
N ALA A 355 -17.24 0.81 41.67
CA ALA A 355 -16.22 1.85 41.58
C ALA A 355 -16.30 2.67 40.26
N ALA A 356 -17.45 2.63 39.59
CA ALA A 356 -17.70 3.32 38.32
C ALA A 356 -19.06 4.06 38.30
N GLU A 357 -19.42 4.66 39.44
CA GLU A 357 -20.32 5.82 39.50
C GLU A 357 -19.56 7.03 40.04
#